data_AF-G4HHE7-F1
#
_entry.id   AF-G4HHE7-F1
#
_cell.length_a   1.000
_cell.length_b   1.000
_cell.length_c   1.000
_cell.angle_alpha   90.00
_cell.angle_beta   90.00
_cell.angle_gamma   90.00
#
_symmetry.space_group_name_H-M   'P 1'
#
loop_
_entity.id
_entity.type
_entity.pdbx_description
1 polymer ?
#
loop_
_entity_poly.entity_id
_entity_poly.type
_entity_poly.pdbx_seq_one_letter_code
_entity_poly.pdbx_strand_id
1 'polypeptide(L)'
;MCHIKGSPLFVFQQKPDVQGPLRRRAGLQASARLQERCFSISNDKHKEERYMYSRKNSMESIPEEITEVWACTKEDCKGWMRDDFAFDTEPVCHLCHSPMVKETRKLPQLINTNKQQKSLSKGIQINGSSS
;
A
#
# COMPACT_ATOMS: atom_id res chain seq x y z
N MET A 1 19.21 1.22 34.00
CA MET A 1 19.31 0.26 35.10
C MET A 1 18.45 0.71 36.26
N CYS A 2 17.39 -0.01 36.60
CA CYS A 2 16.70 0.13 37.88
C CYS A 2 16.68 -1.24 38.55
N HIS A 3 17.39 -1.33 39.68
CA HIS A 3 17.52 -2.52 40.50
C HIS A 3 16.22 -2.79 41.27
N ILE A 4 15.69 -4.01 41.17
CA ILE A 4 14.64 -4.49 42.09
C ILE A 4 15.33 -5.40 43.11
N LYS A 5 15.43 -4.92 44.36
CA LYS A 5 15.82 -5.72 45.53
C LYS A 5 14.61 -6.56 45.96
N GLY A 6 14.86 -7.82 46.29
CA GLY A 6 13.84 -8.82 46.59
C GLY A 6 13.33 -8.86 48.04
N SER A 7 12.31 -9.72 48.17
CA SER A 7 11.84 -10.45 49.36
C SER A 7 11.02 -9.67 50.42
N PRO A 8 10.20 -10.34 51.26
CA PRO A 8 9.95 -11.78 51.39
C PRO A 8 8.45 -12.20 51.43
N LEU A 9 8.27 -13.52 51.32
CA LEU A 9 7.22 -14.36 51.92
C LEU A 9 6.12 -13.65 52.73
N PHE A 10 4.88 -13.80 52.31
CA PHE A 10 3.74 -13.87 53.23
C PHE A 10 2.77 -14.97 52.77
N VAL A 11 2.92 -16.13 53.39
CA VAL A 11 1.87 -17.15 53.46
C VAL A 11 0.87 -16.65 54.51
N PHE A 12 -0.39 -16.51 54.15
CA PHE A 12 -1.48 -16.47 55.11
C PHE A 12 -2.59 -17.39 54.63
N GLN A 13 -2.95 -18.34 55.50
CA GLN A 13 -3.89 -19.41 55.25
C GLN A 13 -5.08 -19.28 56.23
N GLN A 14 -6.21 -19.90 55.87
CA GLN A 14 -7.47 -20.17 56.61
C GLN A 14 -8.62 -19.17 56.27
N LYS A 15 -9.65 -19.53 55.47
CA LYS A 15 -10.88 -20.36 55.70
C LYS A 15 -11.87 -19.74 56.72
N PRO A 16 -13.20 -20.04 56.72
CA PRO A 16 -14.17 -20.47 55.69
C PRO A 16 -15.51 -19.67 55.69
N ASP A 17 -16.35 -19.96 54.70
CA ASP A 17 -17.84 -19.91 54.60
C ASP A 17 -18.67 -19.01 55.54
N VAL A 18 -19.49 -18.10 54.98
CA VAL A 18 -20.91 -17.91 55.39
C VAL A 18 -21.71 -17.27 54.23
N GLN A 19 -22.65 -18.04 53.67
CA GLN A 19 -23.75 -17.59 52.82
C GLN A 19 -24.76 -16.76 53.64
N GLY A 20 -25.10 -15.54 53.20
CA GLY A 20 -26.12 -14.68 53.83
C GLY A 20 -26.96 -13.89 52.82
N PRO A 21 -28.24 -13.60 53.11
CA PRO A 21 -29.25 -13.36 52.08
C PRO A 21 -29.28 -11.94 51.50
N LEU A 22 -29.70 -11.90 50.24
CA LEU A 22 -30.08 -10.73 49.44
C LEU A 22 -30.88 -9.70 50.26
N ARG A 23 -30.31 -8.50 50.45
CA ARG A 23 -31.11 -7.28 50.60
C ARG A 23 -31.03 -6.47 49.32
N ARG A 24 -32.14 -6.47 48.57
CA ARG A 24 -32.34 -5.62 47.39
C ARG A 24 -32.33 -4.15 47.84
N ARG A 25 -31.25 -3.43 47.52
CA ARG A 25 -31.30 -1.96 47.44
C ARG A 25 -31.70 -1.60 46.01
N ALA A 26 -32.94 -1.19 45.84
CA ALA A 26 -33.38 -0.47 44.65
C ALA A 26 -32.78 0.95 44.71
N GLY A 27 -31.87 1.24 43.79
CA GLY A 27 -31.22 2.55 43.66
C GLY A 27 -29.96 2.43 42.82
N LEU A 28 -29.83 3.30 41.81
CA LEU A 28 -28.79 3.34 40.76
C LEU A 28 -28.94 2.31 39.62
N GLN A 29 -29.87 2.55 38.69
CA GLN A 29 -29.81 1.99 37.33
C GLN A 29 -29.68 3.06 36.22
N ALA A 30 -29.48 4.33 36.60
CA ALA A 30 -29.30 5.40 35.61
C ALA A 30 -27.82 5.64 35.22
N SER A 31 -26.85 5.26 36.06
CA SER A 31 -25.42 5.42 35.77
C SER A 31 -24.82 4.25 34.97
N ALA A 32 -25.35 3.03 35.13
CA ALA A 32 -24.84 1.86 34.43
C ALA A 32 -25.06 1.92 32.91
N ARG A 33 -26.14 2.56 32.43
CA ARG A 33 -26.44 2.64 30.98
C ARG A 33 -25.52 3.57 30.21
N LEU A 34 -24.94 4.58 30.86
CA LEU A 34 -24.00 5.51 30.21
C LEU A 34 -22.60 4.90 30.09
N GLN A 35 -22.20 4.05 31.04
CA GLN A 35 -20.86 3.45 31.04
C GLN A 35 -20.69 2.36 29.96
N GLU A 36 -21.72 1.53 29.74
CA GLU A 36 -21.75 0.51 28.68
C GLU A 36 -21.69 1.11 27.26
N ARG A 37 -22.25 2.31 27.08
CA ARG A 37 -22.29 3.00 25.79
C ARG A 37 -20.91 3.56 25.40
N CYS A 38 -20.11 4.02 26.38
CA CYS A 38 -18.73 4.45 26.13
C CYS A 38 -17.79 3.28 25.82
N PHE A 39 -17.97 2.10 26.45
CA PHE A 39 -17.16 0.91 26.17
C PHE A 39 -17.37 0.40 24.73
N SER A 40 -18.61 0.46 24.24
CA SER A 40 -18.96 0.07 22.86
C SER A 40 -18.36 1.02 21.82
N ILE A 41 -18.40 2.34 22.07
CA ILE A 41 -17.82 3.36 21.16
C ILE A 41 -16.29 3.21 21.05
N SER A 42 -15.59 2.87 22.14
CA SER A 42 -14.13 2.66 22.13
C SER A 42 -13.73 1.42 21.32
N ASN A 43 -14.53 0.35 21.37
CA ASN A 43 -14.28 -0.87 20.60
C ASN A 43 -14.52 -0.68 19.09
N ASP A 44 -15.47 0.16 18.68
CA ASP A 44 -15.72 0.49 17.27
C ASP A 44 -14.57 1.29 16.64
N LYS A 45 -13.98 2.25 17.38
CA LYS A 45 -12.81 3.01 16.89
C LYS A 45 -11.59 2.11 16.65
N HIS A 46 -11.32 1.18 17.57
CA HIS A 46 -10.20 0.24 17.42
C HIS A 46 -10.43 -0.79 16.29
N LYS A 47 -11.69 -1.13 16.00
CA LYS A 47 -12.07 -2.00 14.88
C LYS A 47 -11.90 -1.30 13.52
N GLU A 48 -12.31 -0.04 13.42
CA GLU A 48 -12.12 0.81 12.23
C GLU A 48 -10.63 1.03 11.92
N GLU A 49 -9.81 1.35 12.93
CA GLU A 49 -8.36 1.50 12.76
C GLU A 49 -7.69 0.21 12.25
N ARG A 50 -8.06 -0.94 12.82
CA ARG A 50 -7.59 -2.25 12.34
C ARG A 50 -8.06 -2.54 10.91
N TYR A 51 -9.29 -2.19 10.57
CA TYR A 51 -9.86 -2.43 9.24
C TYR A 51 -9.23 -1.54 8.16
N MET A 52 -8.92 -0.28 8.49
CA MET A 52 -8.19 0.65 7.62
C MET A 52 -6.72 0.25 7.44
N TYR A 53 -6.06 -0.21 8.51
CA TYR A 53 -4.67 -0.67 8.44
C TYR A 53 -4.54 -2.02 7.71
N SER A 54 -5.51 -2.93 7.88
CA SER A 54 -5.55 -4.21 7.17
C SER A 54 -5.80 -4.10 5.67
N ARG A 55 -6.58 -3.10 5.23
CA ARG A 55 -6.83 -2.83 3.80
C ARG A 55 -5.66 -2.14 3.10
N LYS A 56 -4.79 -1.44 3.85
CA LYS A 56 -3.71 -0.65 3.27
C LYS A 56 -2.43 -1.46 3.01
N ASN A 57 -2.30 -2.62 3.63
CA ASN A 57 -1.11 -3.48 3.54
C ASN A 57 -1.18 -4.58 2.47
N SER A 58 -2.17 -4.57 1.56
CA SER A 58 -2.27 -5.54 0.47
C SER A 58 -1.66 -5.04 -0.85
N MET A 59 -0.81 -4.01 -0.82
CA MET A 59 0.04 -3.69 -1.97
C MET A 59 1.17 -4.71 -2.03
N GLU A 60 0.87 -5.88 -2.57
CA GLU A 60 1.88 -6.80 -3.06
C GLU A 60 2.86 -6.00 -3.93
N SER A 61 4.14 -6.02 -3.59
CA SER A 61 5.14 -5.24 -4.31
C SER A 61 5.25 -5.78 -5.74
N ILE A 62 4.81 -5.00 -6.72
CA ILE A 62 4.95 -5.36 -8.13
C ILE A 62 6.45 -5.52 -8.42
N PRO A 63 6.89 -6.64 -9.02
CA PRO A 63 8.30 -6.82 -9.35
C PRO A 63 8.76 -5.73 -10.32
N GLU A 64 9.85 -5.06 -9.94
CA GLU A 64 10.48 -4.01 -10.72
C GLU A 64 11.73 -4.55 -11.42
N GLU A 65 11.96 -4.12 -12.66
CA GLU A 65 13.08 -4.51 -13.51
C GLU A 65 13.77 -3.25 -14.07
N ILE A 66 15.07 -3.34 -14.36
CA ILE A 66 15.81 -2.28 -15.05
C ILE A 66 15.49 -2.38 -16.53
N THR A 67 14.79 -1.39 -17.07
CA THR A 67 14.35 -1.36 -18.47
C THR A 67 15.04 -0.24 -19.23
N GLU A 68 15.46 -0.53 -20.46
CA GLU A 68 15.92 0.51 -21.40
C GLU A 68 14.73 1.34 -21.90
N VAL A 69 14.89 2.65 -21.86
CA VAL A 69 13.89 3.61 -22.30
C VAL A 69 14.52 4.67 -23.20
N TRP A 70 13.71 5.24 -24.07
CA TRP A 70 13.98 6.51 -24.71
C TRP A 70 13.42 7.61 -23.85
N ALA A 71 14.25 8.57 -23.44
CA ALA A 71 13.84 9.76 -22.71
C ALA A 71 13.95 11.00 -23.61
N CYS A 72 12.99 11.90 -23.50
CA CYS A 72 13.02 13.14 -24.24
C CYS A 72 14.18 14.03 -23.75
N THR A 73 14.92 14.64 -24.67
CA THR A 73 16.03 15.55 -24.34
C THR A 73 15.58 16.94 -23.91
N LYS A 74 14.30 17.29 -24.11
CA LYS A 74 13.75 18.61 -23.77
C LYS A 74 13.36 18.65 -22.30
N GLU A 75 13.91 19.60 -21.54
CA GLU A 75 13.67 19.73 -20.09
C GLU A 75 12.20 19.96 -19.73
N ASP A 76 11.47 20.69 -20.58
CA ASP A 76 10.03 20.93 -20.42
C ASP A 76 9.16 19.70 -20.75
N CYS A 77 9.76 18.60 -21.23
CA CYS A 77 9.06 17.40 -21.64
C CYS A 77 9.54 16.18 -20.86
N LYS A 78 8.69 15.66 -19.98
CA LYS A 78 8.95 14.43 -19.20
C LYS A 78 8.61 13.14 -19.96
N GLY A 79 8.56 13.21 -21.28
CA GLY A 79 8.20 12.09 -22.15
C GLY A 79 9.27 11.02 -22.14
N TRP A 80 8.85 9.76 -22.02
CA TRP A 80 9.72 8.61 -22.21
C TRP A 80 8.91 7.42 -22.73
N MET A 81 9.57 6.48 -23.41
CA MET A 81 8.97 5.24 -23.89
C MET A 81 9.94 4.07 -23.73
N ARG A 82 9.44 2.84 -23.53
CA ARG A 82 10.29 1.65 -23.45
C ARG A 82 10.93 1.34 -24.81
N ASP A 83 12.21 0.98 -24.82
CA ASP A 83 12.93 0.63 -26.03
C ASP A 83 12.28 -0.58 -26.73
N ASP A 84 11.81 -1.57 -25.97
CA ASP A 84 11.15 -2.78 -26.47
C ASP A 84 9.88 -2.51 -27.29
N PHE A 85 9.28 -1.33 -27.16
CA PHE A 85 8.04 -0.94 -27.83
C PHE A 85 8.26 0.19 -28.86
N ALA A 86 9.52 0.58 -29.09
CA ALA A 86 9.87 1.48 -30.17
C ALA A 86 9.92 0.72 -31.50
N PHE A 87 9.29 1.27 -32.53
CA PHE A 87 9.38 0.73 -33.90
C PHE A 87 10.65 1.20 -34.62
N ASP A 88 11.12 2.40 -34.28
CA ASP A 88 12.32 3.00 -34.84
C ASP A 88 13.54 2.72 -33.96
N THR A 89 14.72 2.70 -34.58
CA THR A 89 16.00 2.60 -33.87
C THR A 89 16.25 3.83 -33.01
N GLU A 90 15.80 5.00 -33.44
CA GLU A 90 15.85 6.26 -32.71
C GLU A 90 14.50 6.96 -32.87
N PRO A 91 13.58 6.81 -31.90
CA PRO A 91 12.28 7.43 -31.96
C PRO A 91 12.34 8.92 -31.63
N VAL A 92 11.33 9.64 -32.12
CA VAL A 92 11.08 11.03 -31.78
C VAL A 92 9.97 11.09 -30.72
N CYS A 93 10.08 12.02 -29.78
CA CYS A 93 9.09 12.18 -28.72
C CYS A 93 7.71 12.55 -29.29
N HIS A 94 6.68 11.73 -29.07
CA HIS A 94 5.32 11.99 -29.56
C HIS A 94 4.63 13.20 -28.89
N LEU A 95 5.17 13.72 -27.78
CA LEU A 95 4.59 14.88 -27.09
C LEU A 95 5.08 16.20 -27.67
N CYS A 96 6.37 16.28 -28.00
CA CYS A 96 7.00 17.56 -28.36
C CYS A 96 7.93 17.49 -29.57
N HIS A 97 7.90 16.36 -30.28
CA HIS A 97 8.64 16.08 -31.51
C HIS A 97 10.16 16.31 -31.42
N SER A 98 10.70 16.26 -30.20
CA SER A 98 12.13 16.46 -29.94
C SER A 98 12.86 15.10 -29.95
N PRO A 99 14.18 15.09 -30.23
CA PRO A 99 14.94 13.86 -30.23
C PRO A 99 14.93 13.22 -28.83
N MET A 100 15.06 11.91 -28.80
CA MET A 100 15.12 11.13 -27.57
C MET A 100 16.50 10.48 -27.42
N VAL A 101 16.91 10.25 -26.18
CA VAL A 101 18.18 9.60 -25.82
C VAL A 101 17.92 8.31 -25.04
N LYS A 102 18.79 7.31 -25.18
CA LYS A 102 18.70 6.06 -24.40
C LYS A 102 19.05 6.31 -22.93
N GLU A 103 18.18 5.84 -22.04
CA GLU A 103 18.36 5.84 -20.60
C GLU A 103 17.90 4.50 -20.02
N THR A 104 18.25 4.22 -18.77
CA THR A 104 17.73 3.06 -18.02
C THR A 104 16.86 3.52 -16.87
N ARG A 105 15.68 2.91 -16.70
CA ARG A 105 14.76 3.21 -15.60
C ARG A 105 14.28 1.95 -14.91
N LYS A 106 14.08 2.04 -13.60
CA LYS A 106 13.49 0.98 -12.79
C LYS A 106 11.97 1.05 -12.93
N LEU A 107 11.38 0.10 -13.63
CA LEU A 107 9.96 0.08 -13.98
C LEU A 107 9.32 -1.27 -13.63
N PRO A 108 7.99 -1.35 -13.46
CA PRO A 108 7.30 -2.63 -13.37
C PRO A 108 7.64 -3.53 -14.56
N GLN A 109 7.88 -4.81 -14.29
CA GLN A 109 8.16 -5.81 -15.30
C GLN A 109 6.99 -5.90 -16.31
N LEU A 110 7.33 -5.88 -17.60
CA LEU A 110 6.36 -5.97 -18.70
C LEU A 110 6.84 -6.97 -19.74
N ILE A 111 6.04 -8.02 -19.98
CA ILE A 111 6.39 -9.08 -20.92
C ILE A 111 6.00 -8.65 -22.33
N ASN A 112 6.98 -8.30 -23.15
CA ASN A 112 6.78 -8.12 -24.58
C ASN A 112 6.89 -9.48 -25.30
N THR A 113 5.78 -9.95 -25.89
CA THR A 113 5.73 -11.18 -26.70
C THR A 113 6.22 -10.96 -28.14
N ASN A 114 6.34 -9.72 -28.58
CA ASN A 114 6.78 -9.33 -29.92
C ASN A 114 8.09 -8.51 -29.86
N LYS A 115 9.22 -9.18 -29.61
CA LYS A 115 10.52 -8.50 -29.42
C LYS A 115 11.23 -8.14 -30.73
N GLN A 116 10.77 -8.65 -31.88
CA GLN A 116 11.47 -8.52 -33.16
C GLN A 116 10.91 -7.39 -34.05
N GLN A 117 10.06 -6.51 -33.52
CA GLN A 117 9.40 -5.46 -34.31
C GLN A 117 10.37 -4.51 -34.99
N LYS A 118 11.54 -4.26 -34.39
CA LYS A 118 12.59 -3.40 -34.96
C LYS A 118 13.34 -4.04 -36.13
N SER A 119 13.47 -5.36 -36.13
CA SER A 119 14.16 -6.12 -37.19
C SER A 119 13.24 -6.49 -38.35
N LEU A 120 11.92 -6.46 -38.14
CA LEU A 120 10.96 -6.69 -39.20
C LEU A 120 10.93 -5.47 -40.12
N SER A 121 11.10 -5.72 -41.43
CA SER A 121 11.02 -4.68 -42.46
C SER A 121 9.70 -3.90 -42.29
N LYS A 122 9.81 -2.58 -42.12
CA LYS A 122 8.67 -1.67 -41.89
C LYS A 122 7.52 -2.00 -42.86
N GLY A 123 6.41 -2.46 -42.27
CA GLY A 123 5.17 -2.74 -42.98
C GLY A 123 4.59 -1.47 -43.64
N ILE A 124 3.68 -1.70 -44.58
CA ILE A 124 3.16 -0.72 -45.55
C ILE A 124 2.84 0.65 -44.92
N GLN A 125 3.41 1.72 -45.48
CA GLN A 125 3.04 3.09 -45.16
C GLN A 125 1.69 3.38 -45.81
N ILE A 126 0.61 3.42 -45.04
CA ILE A 126 -0.68 3.99 -45.50
C ILE A 126 -0.53 5.51 -45.53
N ASN A 127 -0.08 6.02 -46.67
CA ASN A 127 -0.06 7.43 -47.00
C ASN A 127 -1.51 7.96 -47.02
N GLY A 128 -1.95 8.53 -45.90
CA GLY A 128 -3.16 9.33 -45.82
C GLY A 128 -2.98 10.63 -46.60
N SER A 129 -3.33 10.62 -47.87
CA SER A 129 -3.51 11.83 -48.68
C SER A 129 -4.70 12.62 -48.13
N SER A 130 -4.46 13.52 -47.18
CA SER A 130 -5.41 14.58 -46.85
C SER A 130 -5.39 15.59 -48.00
N SER A 131 -6.40 15.50 -48.87
CA SER A 131 -6.76 16.53 -49.86
C SER A 131 -7.53 17.66 -49.19
#